data_AF-A0A1M6UWI3-F1
#
_entry.id   AF-A0A1M6UWI3-F1
#
_cell.length_a   1.000
_cell.length_b   1.000
_cell.length_c   1.000
_cell.angle_alpha   90.00
_cell.angle_beta   90.00
_cell.angle_gamma   90.00
#
_symmetry.space_group_name_H-M   'P 1'
#
loop_
_entity.id
_entity.type
_entity.pdbx_description
1 polymer ?
#
loop_
_entity_poly.entity_id
_entity_poly.type
_entity_poly.pdbx_seq_one_letter_code
_entity_poly.pdbx_strand_id
1 'polypeptide(L)'
;MNAFIKQTGQKWLDRVAKNPKKFFVYSMIILSVSFIGSLIQGIFFPSQKTFTIKPPVLYSNKGISQNTASLKDKEMEKIVRELKLLKEKRDRNALQKEDSLRIEFLFNKYQQLKDGH
;
A
#
# COMPACT_ATOMS: atom_id res chain seq x y z
N MET A 1 0.03 45.87 -4.59
CA MET A 1 0.40 45.01 -3.43
C MET A 1 1.87 45.12 -3.02
N ASN A 2 2.84 45.21 -3.95
CA ASN A 2 4.28 45.27 -3.62
C ASN A 2 4.75 46.55 -2.89
N ALA A 3 4.14 47.70 -3.13
CA ALA A 3 4.57 48.96 -2.51
C ALA A 3 4.33 49.01 -0.99
N PHE A 4 3.23 48.43 -0.51
CA PHE A 4 2.91 48.33 0.92
C PHE A 4 3.88 47.43 1.66
N ILE A 5 4.28 46.30 1.07
CA ILE A 5 5.26 45.37 1.65
C ILE A 5 6.62 46.06 1.75
N LYS A 6 7.04 46.78 0.70
CA LYS A 6 8.30 47.52 0.68
C LYS A 6 8.35 48.64 1.72
N GLN A 7 7.27 49.41 1.85
CA GLN A 7 7.17 50.50 2.84
C GLN A 7 7.12 49.98 4.28
N THR A 8 6.41 48.86 4.52
CA THR A 8 6.30 48.25 5.85
C THR A 8 7.62 47.61 6.27
N GLY A 9 8.32 46.95 5.35
CA GLY A 9 9.66 46.40 5.58
C GLY A 9 10.68 47.49 5.89
N GLN A 10 10.67 48.60 5.14
CA GLN A 10 11.60 49.72 5.36
C GLN A 10 11.38 50.40 6.72
N LYS A 11 10.12 50.62 7.13
CA LYS A 11 9.76 51.14 8.47
C LYS A 11 10.15 50.18 9.60
N TRP A 12 10.10 48.88 9.36
CA TRP A 12 10.53 47.87 10.33
C TRP A 12 12.05 47.85 10.48
N LEU A 13 12.79 47.88 9.38
CA LEU A 13 14.25 47.98 9.38
C LEU A 13 14.74 49.24 10.11
N ASP A 14 14.09 50.39 9.90
CA ASP A 14 14.42 51.63 10.62
C ASP A 14 14.18 51.51 12.14
N ARG A 15 13.16 50.76 12.58
CA ARG A 15 12.91 50.51 14.01
C ARG A 15 13.94 49.57 14.62
N VAL A 16 14.38 48.56 13.86
CA VAL A 16 15.45 47.64 14.26
C VAL A 16 16.78 48.39 14.39
N ALA A 17 17.10 49.25 13.42
CA ALA A 17 18.32 50.07 13.43
C ALA A 17 18.35 51.06 14.61
N LYS A 18 17.20 51.60 15.02
CA LYS A 18 17.10 52.52 16.16
C LYS A 18 17.31 51.84 17.52
N ASN A 19 16.99 50.55 17.67
CA ASN A 19 17.10 49.84 18.94
C ASN A 19 17.68 48.42 18.77
N PRO A 20 18.96 48.31 18.35
CA PRO A 20 19.55 47.02 17.96
C PRO A 20 19.65 46.04 19.13
N LYS A 21 19.91 46.54 20.35
CA LYS A 21 20.00 45.69 21.56
C LYS A 21 18.69 44.97 21.86
N LYS A 22 17.56 45.66 21.78
CA LYS A 22 16.24 45.05 22.03
C LYS A 22 15.90 44.02 20.96
N PHE A 23 16.16 44.35 19.69
CA PHE A 23 15.98 43.42 18.58
C PHE A 23 16.80 42.14 18.75
N PHE A 24 18.07 42.27 19.16
CA PHE A 24 18.93 41.12 19.42
C PHE A 24 18.36 40.24 20.54
N VAL A 25 17.93 40.83 21.67
CA VAL A 25 17.34 40.06 22.78
C VAL A 25 16.09 39.31 22.34
N TYR A 26 15.14 39.96 21.65
CA TYR A 26 13.94 39.28 21.16
C TYR A 26 14.26 38.19 20.15
N SER A 27 15.19 38.45 19.23
CA SER A 27 15.66 37.46 18.26
C SER A 27 16.29 36.26 18.94
N MET A 28 17.07 36.50 20.00
CA MET A 28 17.74 35.43 20.74
C MET A 28 16.76 34.58 21.55
N ILE A 29 15.72 35.21 22.12
CA ILE A 29 14.62 34.49 22.80
C ILE A 29 13.87 33.62 21.79
N ILE A 30 13.48 34.19 20.64
CA ILE A 30 12.76 33.44 19.59
C ILE A 30 13.60 32.28 19.09
N LEU A 31 14.89 32.50 18.83
CA LEU A 31 15.82 31.47 18.37
C LEU A 31 15.95 30.35 19.41
N SER A 32 16.08 30.71 20.69
CA SER A 32 16.18 29.74 21.79
C SER A 32 14.91 28.90 21.92
N VAL A 33 13.73 29.51 21.88
CA VAL A 33 12.45 28.80 21.93
C VAL A 33 12.28 27.90 20.71
N SER A 34 12.61 28.37 19.51
CA SER A 34 12.55 27.56 18.28
C SER A 34 13.52 26.38 18.34
N PHE A 35 14.70 26.58 18.91
CA PHE A 35 15.70 25.52 19.07
C PHE A 35 15.20 24.44 20.03
N ILE A 36 14.65 24.82 21.18
CA ILE A 36 14.04 23.89 22.14
C ILE A 36 12.87 23.14 21.49
N GLY A 37 12.01 23.85 20.75
CA GLY A 37 10.92 23.24 19.99
C GLY A 37 11.41 22.22 18.95
N SER A 38 12.49 22.54 18.23
CA SER A 38 13.11 21.63 17.26
C SER A 38 13.74 20.40 17.91
N LEU A 39 14.32 20.55 19.11
CA LEU A 39 14.87 19.42 19.87
C LEU A 39 13.76 18.49 20.35
N ILE A 40 12.68 19.05 20.90
CA ILE A 40 11.50 18.28 21.30
C ILE A 40 10.89 17.58 20.09
N GLN A 41 10.74 18.29 18.96
CA GLN A 41 10.26 17.68 17.72
C GLN A 41 11.17 16.55 17.25
N GLY A 42 12.49 16.70 17.32
CA GLY A 42 13.45 15.66 16.94
C GLY A 42 13.42 14.41 17.81
N ILE A 43 13.16 14.56 19.12
CA ILE A 43 13.12 13.44 20.08
C ILE A 43 11.74 12.77 20.10
N PHE A 44 10.66 13.55 20.13
CA PHE A 44 9.30 13.05 20.31
C PHE A 44 8.60 12.65 19.01
N PHE A 45 8.96 13.31 17.90
CA PHE A 45 8.58 12.91 16.56
C PHE A 45 9.83 12.42 15.85
N PRO A 46 10.27 11.16 16.09
CA PRO A 46 11.27 10.55 15.23
C PRO A 46 10.70 10.64 13.83
N SER A 47 11.19 11.61 13.03
CA SER A 47 10.68 11.79 11.69
C SER A 47 11.01 10.47 11.02
N GLN A 48 9.98 9.72 10.63
CA GLN A 48 10.14 8.63 9.69
C GLN A 48 10.53 9.24 8.34
N LYS A 49 11.69 9.91 8.30
CA LYS A 49 12.54 10.10 7.13
C LYS A 49 13.32 8.81 6.89
N THR A 50 12.76 7.66 7.28
CA THR A 50 12.92 6.48 6.45
C THR A 50 12.47 6.95 5.08
N PHE A 51 13.44 7.10 4.19
CA PHE A 51 13.23 7.27 2.78
C PHE A 51 12.30 6.14 2.35
N THR A 52 11.00 6.39 2.45
CA THR A 52 9.98 5.49 1.95
C THR A 52 9.82 5.87 0.49
N ILE A 53 10.95 5.96 -0.23
CA ILE A 53 10.94 5.69 -1.66
C ILE A 53 10.52 4.23 -1.71
N LYS A 54 9.21 4.00 -1.77
CA LYS A 54 8.71 2.74 -2.30
C LYS A 54 9.21 2.76 -3.73
N PRO A 55 10.21 1.95 -4.11
CA PRO A 55 10.55 1.84 -5.51
C PRO A 55 9.25 1.53 -6.25
N PRO A 56 8.97 2.18 -7.39
CA PRO A 56 7.78 1.85 -8.15
C PRO A 56 7.84 0.36 -8.42
N VAL A 57 6.84 -0.37 -7.93
CA VAL A 57 6.67 -1.78 -8.27
C VAL A 57 6.43 -1.81 -9.77
N LEU A 58 7.50 -2.09 -10.53
CA LEU A 58 7.49 -2.14 -11.99
C LEU A 58 6.47 -3.17 -12.50
N TYR A 59 6.09 -4.12 -11.64
CA TYR A 59 4.98 -5.04 -11.84
C TYR A 59 4.07 -5.04 -10.62
N SER A 60 2.88 -4.47 -10.78
CA SER A 60 1.78 -4.63 -9.81
C SER A 60 1.18 -6.02 -9.96
N ASN A 61 1.36 -6.88 -8.96
CA ASN A 61 0.78 -8.23 -8.90
C ASN A 61 -0.76 -8.24 -8.95
N LYS A 62 -1.43 -7.07 -8.94
CA LYS A 62 -2.88 -6.98 -9.17
C LYS A 62 -3.33 -7.55 -10.52
N GLY A 63 -2.53 -7.37 -11.58
CA GLY A 63 -2.86 -7.95 -12.89
C GLY A 63 -2.66 -9.48 -12.95
N ILE A 64 -1.69 -10.01 -12.21
CA ILE A 64 -1.44 -11.46 -12.15
C ILE A 64 -2.50 -12.13 -11.26
N SER A 65 -2.90 -11.53 -10.13
CA SER A 65 -3.97 -12.08 -9.27
C SER A 65 -5.32 -12.20 -9.98
N GLN A 66 -5.64 -11.28 -10.88
CA GLN A 66 -6.88 -11.33 -11.67
C GLN A 66 -6.81 -12.41 -12.77
N ASN A 67 -5.64 -12.58 -13.37
CA ASN A 67 -5.38 -13.68 -14.31
C ASN A 67 -5.35 -15.04 -13.60
N THR A 68 -4.76 -15.17 -12.42
CA THR A 68 -4.74 -16.45 -11.68
C THR A 68 -6.13 -16.82 -11.17
N ALA A 69 -6.95 -15.86 -10.73
CA ALA A 69 -8.36 -16.11 -10.40
C ALA A 69 -9.12 -16.65 -11.62
N SER A 70 -9.03 -15.97 -12.78
CA SER A 70 -9.70 -16.43 -14.00
C SER A 70 -9.16 -17.75 -14.55
N LEU A 71 -7.87 -18.07 -14.32
CA LEU A 71 -7.29 -19.37 -14.65
C LEU A 71 -7.79 -20.47 -13.70
N LYS A 72 -7.86 -20.20 -12.39
CA LYS A 72 -8.43 -21.13 -11.40
C LYS A 72 -9.88 -21.45 -11.73
N ASP A 73 -10.69 -20.45 -12.08
CA ASP A 73 -12.09 -20.63 -12.47
C ASP A 73 -12.23 -21.54 -13.71
N LYS A 74 -11.37 -21.34 -14.72
CA LYS A 74 -11.34 -22.18 -15.93
C LYS A 74 -10.95 -23.63 -15.64
N GLU A 75 -9.95 -23.85 -14.78
CA GLU A 75 -9.57 -25.20 -14.37
C GLU A 75 -10.69 -25.87 -13.57
N MET A 76 -11.33 -25.12 -12.69
CA MET A 76 -12.44 -25.60 -11.87
C MET A 76 -13.64 -26.00 -12.74
N GLU A 77 -13.97 -25.20 -13.76
CA GLU A 77 -15.02 -25.52 -14.74
C GLU A 77 -14.70 -26.80 -15.54
N LYS A 78 -13.43 -27.02 -15.90
CA LYS A 78 -13.00 -28.25 -16.57
C LYS A 78 -13.19 -29.48 -15.67
N ILE A 79 -12.83 -29.39 -14.40
CA ILE A 79 -13.01 -30.49 -13.43
C ILE A 79 -14.50 -30.83 -13.27
N VAL A 80 -15.37 -29.82 -13.16
CA VAL A 80 -16.83 -30.04 -13.05
C VAL A 80 -17.38 -30.72 -14.31
N ARG A 81 -16.92 -30.33 -15.50
CA ARG A 81 -17.30 -30.99 -16.75
C ARG A 81 -16.88 -32.47 -16.78
N GLU A 82 -15.65 -32.79 -16.38
CA GLU A 82 -15.18 -34.18 -16.30
C GLU A 82 -15.99 -35.00 -15.28
N LEU A 83 -16.25 -34.46 -14.09
CA LEU A 83 -17.09 -35.12 -13.07
C LEU A 83 -18.54 -35.35 -13.56
N LYS A 84 -19.09 -34.42 -14.34
CA LYS A 84 -20.42 -34.60 -14.94
C LYS A 84 -20.45 -35.75 -15.93
N LEU A 85 -19.44 -35.91 -16.78
CA LEU A 85 -19.33 -37.05 -17.69
C LEU A 85 -19.22 -38.38 -16.92
N LEU A 86 -18.46 -38.40 -15.83
CA LEU A 86 -18.35 -39.59 -14.98
C LEU A 86 -19.67 -39.92 -14.26
N LYS A 87 -20.45 -38.90 -13.89
CA LYS A 87 -21.82 -39.07 -13.37
C LYS A 87 -22.75 -39.67 -14.43
N GLU A 88 -22.69 -39.22 -15.67
CA GLU A 88 -23.47 -39.79 -16.78
C GLU A 88 -23.08 -41.26 -17.07
N LYS A 89 -21.79 -41.61 -16.96
CA LYS A 89 -21.33 -43.01 -17.06
C LYS A 89 -21.89 -43.89 -15.94
N ARG A 90 -21.91 -43.36 -14.70
CA ARG A 90 -22.54 -44.04 -13.55
C ARG A 90 -24.02 -44.28 -13.82
N ASP A 91 -24.74 -43.28 -14.33
CA ASP A 91 -26.18 -43.40 -14.61
C ASP A 91 -26.47 -44.45 -15.71
N ARG A 92 -25.49 -44.72 -16.58
CA ARG A 92 -25.51 -45.80 -17.58
C ARG A 92 -24.97 -47.15 -17.07
N ASN A 93 -24.68 -47.29 -15.77
CA ASN A 93 -24.06 -48.47 -15.15
C ASN A 93 -22.72 -48.91 -15.79
N ALA A 94 -22.00 -48.00 -16.46
CA ALA A 94 -20.75 -48.29 -17.18
C ALA A 94 -19.50 -47.78 -16.43
N LEU A 95 -19.61 -47.53 -15.12
CA LEU A 95 -18.53 -46.96 -14.31
C LEU A 95 -17.52 -48.06 -13.93
N GLN A 96 -16.25 -47.84 -14.25
CA GLN A 96 -15.19 -48.79 -13.93
C GLN A 96 -14.45 -48.42 -12.62
N LYS A 97 -13.62 -49.32 -12.09
CA LYS A 97 -12.87 -49.07 -10.84
C LYS A 97 -11.82 -47.97 -11.03
N GLU A 98 -11.26 -47.87 -12.23
CA GLU A 98 -10.31 -46.83 -12.64
C GLU A 98 -10.97 -45.44 -12.62
N ASP A 99 -12.23 -45.36 -13.03
CA ASP A 99 -13.03 -44.13 -12.96
C ASP A 99 -13.21 -43.67 -11.49
N SER A 100 -13.24 -44.59 -10.53
CA SER A 100 -13.38 -44.25 -9.11
C SER A 100 -12.15 -43.49 -8.58
N LEU A 101 -10.94 -43.97 -8.90
CA LEU A 101 -9.70 -43.25 -8.57
C LEU A 101 -9.64 -41.88 -9.25
N ARG A 102 -10.15 -41.79 -10.49
CA ARG A 102 -10.20 -40.52 -11.22
C ARG A 102 -11.16 -39.52 -10.59
N ILE A 103 -12.31 -39.97 -10.09
CA ILE A 103 -13.28 -39.13 -9.36
C ILE A 103 -12.63 -38.57 -8.10
N GLU A 104 -11.95 -39.40 -7.31
CA GLU A 104 -11.29 -38.98 -6.06
C GLU A 104 -10.20 -37.93 -6.34
N PHE A 105 -9.35 -38.18 -7.34
CA PHE A 105 -8.34 -37.23 -7.77
C PHE A 105 -8.93 -35.89 -8.21
N LEU A 106 -9.96 -35.92 -9.06
CA LEU A 106 -10.63 -34.71 -9.56
C LEU A 106 -11.30 -33.93 -8.42
N PHE A 107 -11.92 -34.63 -7.47
CA PHE A 107 -12.57 -34.02 -6.31
C PHE A 107 -11.56 -33.36 -5.37
N ASN A 108 -10.43 -34.02 -5.07
CA ASN A 108 -9.38 -33.44 -4.24
C ASN A 108 -8.76 -32.19 -4.90
N LYS A 109 -8.48 -32.26 -6.21
CA LYS A 109 -7.98 -31.11 -6.97
C LYS A 109 -8.97 -29.94 -6.95
N TYR A 110 -10.27 -30.21 -7.02
CA TYR A 110 -11.30 -29.18 -6.90
C TYR A 110 -11.26 -28.49 -5.52
N GLN A 111 -11.12 -29.26 -4.43
CA GLN A 111 -11.04 -28.68 -3.09
C GLN A 111 -9.81 -27.82 -2.90
N GLN A 112 -8.64 -28.26 -3.37
CA GLN A 112 -7.41 -27.46 -3.32
C GLN A 112 -7.56 -26.12 -4.07
N LEU A 113 -8.19 -26.14 -5.25
CA LEU A 113 -8.45 -24.92 -6.02
C LEU A 113 -9.41 -23.96 -5.31
N LYS A 114 -10.39 -24.50 -4.57
CA LYS A 114 -11.42 -23.74 -3.85
C LYS A 114 -10.91 -23.13 -2.54
N ASP A 115 -10.20 -23.92 -1.73
CA ASP A 115 -9.77 -23.51 -0.38
C ASP A 115 -8.44 -22.74 -0.40
N GLY A 116 -7.75 -22.70 -1.54
CA GLY A 116 -6.60 -21.82 -1.76
C GLY A 116 -5.34 -22.17 -0.97
N HIS A 117 -5.27 -23.38 -0.41
CA HIS A 117 -4.11 -23.94 0.29
C HIS A 117 -3.19 -24.73 -0.65
#